data_AF-A0AAV5YSG1-F1
#
_entry.id   AF-A0AAV5YSG1-F1
#
_cell.length_a   1.000
_cell.length_b   1.000
_cell.length_c   1.000
_cell.angle_alpha   90.00
_cell.angle_beta   90.00
_cell.angle_gamma   90.00
#
_symmetry.space_group_name_H-M   'P 1'
#
loop_
_entity.id
_entity.type
_entity.pdbx_description
1 polymer ?
#
loop_
_entity_poly.entity_id
_entity_poly.type
_entity_poly.pdbx_seq_one_letter_code
_entity_poly.pdbx_strand_id
1 'polypeptide(L)'
;MSHPLAGHLEVDDSARTVRHYRYAVERMTRILGGWIALTPELSAKLLMGRHVWDNAQHADAWGKRLPELRASAQVSEPASAGLMAFMDALEEAEAPSQTIERVVAVYRVLKPHLLATYEAHLARANAVYEPPTCRILARCIEDERRHITAGETILRHLLRSPALEPRARACEARLWALLHASGGVTGTGPVTRASAEAATAPLSDDAAEFIRLERST
;
A
#
# COMPACT_ATOMS: atom_id res chain seq x y z
N MET A 1 35.75 -9.42 -1.21
CA MET A 1 34.60 -9.60 -2.11
C MET A 1 33.57 -10.44 -1.38
N SER A 2 32.33 -9.98 -1.27
CA SER A 2 31.24 -10.76 -0.70
C SER A 2 30.99 -12.00 -1.58
N HIS A 3 30.84 -13.16 -0.97
CA HIS A 3 30.58 -14.42 -1.68
C HIS A 3 29.25 -14.30 -2.45
N PRO A 4 29.13 -14.78 -3.70
CA PRO A 4 27.90 -14.67 -4.52
C PRO A 4 26.68 -15.39 -3.89
N LEU A 5 26.94 -16.26 -2.91
CA LEU A 5 25.94 -16.94 -2.09
C LEU A 5 25.76 -16.34 -0.67
N ALA A 6 26.38 -15.22 -0.34
CA ALA A 6 26.13 -14.59 0.94
C ALA A 6 24.69 -14.06 0.96
N GLY A 7 23.87 -14.58 1.88
CA GLY A 7 22.62 -13.93 2.25
C GLY A 7 22.92 -12.60 2.94
N HIS A 8 22.14 -11.56 2.66
CA HIS A 8 22.36 -10.21 3.20
C HIS A 8 21.49 -9.91 4.42
N LEU A 9 20.56 -10.78 4.77
CA LEU A 9 19.60 -10.59 5.86
C LEU A 9 19.65 -11.80 6.80
N GLU A 10 19.78 -11.53 8.10
CA GLU A 10 19.57 -12.52 9.14
C GLU A 10 18.08 -12.94 9.17
N VAL A 11 17.81 -14.19 9.53
CA VAL A 11 16.44 -14.74 9.52
C VAL A 11 15.50 -13.91 10.41
N ASP A 12 15.99 -13.45 11.56
CA ASP A 12 15.22 -12.63 12.50
C ASP A 12 14.91 -11.23 11.94
N ASP A 13 15.82 -10.66 11.14
CA ASP A 13 15.62 -9.39 10.46
C ASP A 13 14.58 -9.52 9.34
N SER A 14 14.61 -10.62 8.59
CA SER A 14 13.58 -10.94 7.59
C SER A 14 12.23 -11.15 8.26
N ALA A 15 12.16 -11.88 9.38
CA ALA A 15 10.91 -12.09 10.12
C ALA A 15 10.32 -10.77 10.64
N ARG A 16 11.16 -9.90 11.22
CA ARG A 16 10.74 -8.56 11.68
C ARG A 16 10.21 -7.71 10.53
N THR A 17 10.92 -7.69 9.40
CA THR A 17 10.51 -6.97 8.20
C THR A 17 9.15 -7.47 7.66
N VAL A 18 8.95 -8.79 7.63
CA VAL A 18 7.68 -9.41 7.22
C VAL A 18 6.53 -9.01 8.15
N ARG A 19 6.74 -8.94 9.47
CA ARG A 19 5.72 -8.47 10.42
C ARG A 19 5.33 -7.01 10.17
N HIS A 20 6.30 -6.16 9.82
CA HIS A 20 6.05 -4.76 9.48
C HIS A 20 5.22 -4.62 8.20
N TYR A 21 5.54 -5.38 7.15
CA TYR A 21 4.74 -5.40 5.92
C TYR A 21 3.33 -5.87 6.18
N ARG A 22 3.18 -6.99 6.91
CA ARG A 22 1.86 -7.51 7.30
C ARG A 22 1.05 -6.47 8.06
N TYR A 23 1.66 -5.78 9.03
CA TYR A 23 1.00 -4.72 9.79
C TYR A 23 0.46 -3.62 8.86
N ALA A 24 1.28 -3.13 7.94
CA ALA A 24 0.89 -2.07 7.02
C ALA A 24 -0.29 -2.47 6.12
N VAL A 25 -0.23 -3.65 5.49
CA VAL A 25 -1.31 -4.11 4.60
C VAL A 25 -2.56 -4.54 5.38
N GLU A 26 -2.44 -5.14 6.55
CA GLU A 26 -3.58 -5.51 7.41
C GLU A 26 -4.32 -4.28 7.95
N ARG A 27 -3.59 -3.25 8.39
CA ARG A 27 -4.22 -1.97 8.75
C ARG A 27 -4.88 -1.33 7.54
N MET A 28 -4.21 -1.29 6.39
CA MET A 28 -4.79 -0.75 5.15
C MET A 28 -6.07 -1.50 4.73
N THR A 29 -6.13 -2.83 4.87
CA THR A 29 -7.36 -3.61 4.62
C THR A 29 -8.52 -3.13 5.49
N ARG A 30 -8.27 -2.93 6.80
CA ARG A 30 -9.31 -2.44 7.74
C ARG A 30 -9.75 -1.02 7.41
N ILE A 31 -8.81 -0.14 7.11
CA ILE A 31 -9.06 1.26 6.72
C ILE A 31 -9.97 1.30 5.48
N LEU A 32 -9.57 0.63 4.40
CA LEU A 32 -10.35 0.59 3.17
C LEU A 32 -11.73 -0.05 3.39
N GLY A 33 -11.79 -1.14 4.15
CA GLY A 33 -13.05 -1.81 4.49
C GLY A 33 -14.04 -0.90 5.21
N GLY A 34 -13.57 -0.12 6.20
CA GLY A 34 -14.39 0.85 6.92
C GLY A 34 -14.88 2.00 6.04
N TRP A 35 -14.03 2.49 5.13
CA TRP A 35 -14.38 3.61 4.24
C TRP A 35 -15.39 3.29 3.15
N ILE A 36 -15.57 2.01 2.78
CA ILE A 36 -16.56 1.60 1.77
C ILE A 36 -17.96 2.13 2.12
N ALA A 37 -18.35 2.07 3.40
CA ALA A 37 -19.65 2.56 3.85
C ALA A 37 -19.76 4.10 3.88
N LEU A 38 -18.64 4.79 4.08
CA LEU A 38 -18.55 6.25 4.23
C LEU A 38 -18.33 6.99 2.90
N THR A 39 -18.11 6.26 1.80
CA THR A 39 -17.76 6.82 0.50
C THR A 39 -19.00 6.90 -0.40
N PRO A 40 -19.47 8.11 -0.77
CA PRO A 40 -20.64 8.27 -1.62
C PRO A 40 -20.36 7.95 -3.10
N GLU A 41 -19.15 8.21 -3.60
CA GLU A 41 -18.79 7.98 -5.00
C GLU A 41 -18.64 6.47 -5.29
N LEU A 42 -19.49 5.96 -6.18
CA LEU A 42 -19.53 4.54 -6.55
C LEU A 42 -18.18 4.07 -7.08
N SER A 43 -17.52 4.89 -7.90
CA SER A 43 -16.24 4.53 -8.52
C SER A 43 -15.13 4.35 -7.48
N ALA A 44 -15.06 5.22 -6.48
CA ALA A 44 -14.12 5.10 -5.36
C ALA A 44 -14.47 3.91 -4.45
N LYS A 45 -15.75 3.65 -4.22
CA LYS A 45 -16.23 2.51 -3.42
C LYS A 45 -15.83 1.16 -4.04
N LEU A 46 -16.05 0.99 -5.34
CA LEU A 46 -15.70 -0.23 -6.07
C LEU A 46 -14.18 -0.45 -6.10
N LEU A 47 -13.41 0.64 -6.30
CA LEU A 47 -11.95 0.61 -6.22
C LEU A 47 -11.48 0.10 -4.84
N MET A 48 -11.97 0.69 -3.76
CA MET A 48 -11.60 0.28 -2.39
C MET A 48 -11.99 -1.18 -2.12
N GLY A 49 -13.21 -1.59 -2.49
CA GLY A 49 -13.69 -2.96 -2.29
C GLY A 49 -12.82 -4.01 -2.97
N ARG A 50 -12.32 -3.73 -4.18
CA ARG A 50 -11.41 -4.63 -4.88
C ARG A 50 -10.06 -4.73 -4.18
N HIS A 51 -9.48 -3.61 -3.79
CA HIS A 51 -8.17 -3.59 -3.15
C HIS A 51 -8.19 -4.12 -1.71
N VAL A 52 -9.34 -4.12 -1.03
CA VAL A 52 -9.50 -4.83 0.26
C VAL A 52 -9.15 -6.30 0.12
N TRP A 53 -9.63 -6.96 -0.95
CA TRP A 53 -9.32 -8.36 -1.21
C TRP A 53 -7.82 -8.55 -1.44
N ASP A 54 -7.22 -7.79 -2.36
CA ASP A 54 -5.80 -7.95 -2.68
C ASP A 54 -4.89 -7.68 -1.47
N ASN A 55 -5.19 -6.65 -0.67
CA ASN A 55 -4.45 -6.38 0.57
C ASN A 55 -4.63 -7.52 1.60
N ALA A 56 -5.80 -8.14 1.69
CA ALA A 56 -6.03 -9.30 2.55
C ALA A 56 -5.20 -10.51 2.09
N GLN A 57 -5.10 -10.74 0.78
CA GLN A 57 -4.24 -11.78 0.20
C GLN A 57 -2.76 -11.50 0.50
N HIS A 58 -2.32 -10.23 0.45
CA HIS A 58 -0.95 -9.86 0.84
C HIS A 58 -0.70 -10.11 2.33
N ALA A 59 -1.63 -9.72 3.21
CA ALA A 59 -1.52 -9.94 4.65
C ALA A 59 -1.41 -11.42 4.99
N ASP A 60 -2.22 -12.26 4.34
CA ASP A 60 -2.17 -13.71 4.52
C ASP A 60 -0.85 -14.31 4.01
N ALA A 61 -0.37 -13.88 2.83
CA ALA A 61 0.90 -14.33 2.28
C ALA A 61 2.08 -13.99 3.21
N TRP A 62 2.14 -12.77 3.73
CA TRP A 62 3.14 -12.39 4.73
C TRP A 62 3.01 -13.17 6.02
N GLY A 63 1.79 -13.37 6.50
CA GLY A 63 1.51 -14.16 7.71
C GLY A 63 1.95 -15.62 7.60
N LYS A 64 1.77 -16.24 6.42
CA LYS A 64 2.22 -17.60 6.10
C LYS A 64 3.72 -17.72 5.90
N ARG A 65 4.42 -16.63 5.58
CA ARG A 65 5.88 -16.61 5.44
C ARG A 65 6.59 -16.67 6.80
N LEU A 66 5.96 -16.22 7.88
CA LEU A 66 6.59 -16.13 9.21
C LEU A 66 7.08 -17.47 9.79
N PRO A 67 6.32 -18.58 9.75
CA PRO A 67 6.79 -19.87 10.26
C PRO A 67 8.00 -20.42 9.53
N GLU A 68 8.08 -20.17 8.22
CA GLU A 68 9.25 -20.53 7.42
C GLU A 68 10.50 -19.70 7.78
N LEU A 69 10.32 -18.59 8.48
CA LEU A 69 11.35 -17.74 9.08
C LEU A 69 11.51 -17.98 10.59
N ARG A 70 11.02 -19.12 11.11
CA ARG A 70 11.07 -19.49 12.54
C ARG A 70 10.36 -18.51 13.49
N ALA A 71 9.38 -17.77 12.99
CA ALA A 71 8.54 -16.87 13.78
C ALA A 71 7.09 -17.37 13.87
N SER A 72 6.33 -16.86 14.83
CA SER A 72 4.90 -17.18 14.97
C SER A 72 4.12 -16.74 13.73
N ALA A 73 3.22 -17.60 13.25
CA ALA A 73 2.37 -17.31 12.09
C ALA A 73 1.45 -16.11 12.34
N GLN A 74 1.12 -15.39 11.27
CA GLN A 74 0.06 -14.37 11.27
C GLN A 74 0.24 -13.24 12.31
N VAL A 75 1.48 -12.92 12.69
CA VAL A 75 1.78 -11.80 13.60
C VAL A 75 2.03 -10.52 12.80
N SER A 76 1.38 -9.44 13.20
CA SER A 76 1.66 -8.07 12.72
C SER A 76 2.31 -7.26 13.83
N GLU A 77 3.36 -6.51 13.50
CA GLU A 77 4.00 -5.55 14.40
C GLU A 77 4.25 -4.24 13.65
N PRO A 78 3.90 -3.08 14.22
CA PRO A 78 4.27 -1.80 13.63
C PRO A 78 5.79 -1.60 13.69
N ALA A 79 6.36 -1.04 12.63
CA ALA A 79 7.79 -0.75 12.60
C ALA A 79 8.24 0.34 13.57
N SER A 80 7.33 1.26 13.92
CA SER A 80 7.58 2.34 14.85
C SER A 80 6.26 2.89 15.41
N ALA A 81 6.32 3.61 16.54
CA ALA A 81 5.18 4.38 17.04
C ALA A 81 4.75 5.46 16.04
N GLY A 82 5.69 6.02 15.28
CA GLY A 82 5.39 6.96 14.20
C GLY A 82 4.57 6.31 13.07
N LEU A 83 4.81 5.04 12.75
CA LEU A 83 4.03 4.34 11.72
C LEU A 83 2.59 4.14 12.21
N MET A 84 2.39 3.81 13.49
CA MET A 84 1.04 3.74 14.07
C MET A 84 0.32 5.10 13.94
N ALA A 85 0.97 6.18 14.36
CA ALA A 85 0.41 7.53 14.27
C ALA A 85 0.10 7.94 12.81
N PHE A 86 0.94 7.56 11.85
CA PHE A 86 0.64 7.75 10.43
C PHE A 86 -0.61 6.98 10.00
N MET A 87 -0.74 5.70 10.36
CA MET A 87 -1.93 4.89 10.02
C MET A 87 -3.19 5.45 10.66
N ASP A 88 -3.11 5.93 11.90
CA ASP A 88 -4.22 6.59 12.59
C ASP A 88 -4.61 7.90 11.89
N ALA A 89 -3.64 8.68 11.41
CA ALA A 89 -3.88 9.89 10.64
C ALA A 89 -4.51 9.65 9.25
N LEU A 90 -4.36 8.44 8.69
CA LEU A 90 -5.15 8.04 7.51
C LEU A 90 -6.61 7.92 7.91
N GLU A 91 -6.92 7.17 9.00
CA GLU A 91 -8.27 6.84 9.46
C GLU A 91 -9.15 8.06 9.77
N GLU A 92 -8.55 9.22 10.11
CA GLU A 92 -9.24 10.49 10.39
C GLU A 92 -10.23 10.96 9.30
N ALA A 93 -10.09 10.48 8.05
CA ALA A 93 -10.96 10.85 6.93
C ALA A 93 -12.33 10.11 6.98
N GLU A 94 -13.18 10.41 7.96
CA GLU A 94 -14.46 9.72 8.19
C GLU A 94 -15.69 10.44 7.62
N ALA A 95 -15.62 11.74 7.32
CA ALA A 95 -16.77 12.49 6.81
C ALA A 95 -17.10 12.10 5.35
N PRO A 96 -18.38 12.07 4.93
CA PRO A 96 -18.76 11.69 3.57
C PRO A 96 -18.10 12.53 2.46
N SER A 97 -17.75 13.78 2.75
CA SER A 97 -17.10 14.69 1.81
C SER A 97 -15.59 14.47 1.63
N GLN A 98 -14.98 13.51 2.34
CA GLN A 98 -13.53 13.27 2.40
C GLN A 98 -13.00 12.17 1.47
N THR A 99 -13.75 11.81 0.42
CA THR A 99 -13.30 10.81 -0.55
C THR A 99 -11.96 11.16 -1.21
N ILE A 100 -11.70 12.44 -1.49
CA ILE A 100 -10.42 12.89 -2.06
C ILE A 100 -9.26 12.56 -1.11
N GLU A 101 -9.39 12.87 0.18
CA GLU A 101 -8.37 12.58 1.18
C GLU A 101 -8.12 11.08 1.30
N ARG A 102 -9.16 10.25 1.31
CA ARG A 102 -9.03 8.79 1.34
C ARG A 102 -8.24 8.26 0.15
N VAL A 103 -8.57 8.73 -1.05
CA VAL A 103 -7.92 8.30 -2.29
C VAL A 103 -6.47 8.81 -2.33
N VAL A 104 -6.21 10.06 -1.96
CA VAL A 104 -4.85 10.61 -1.86
C VAL A 104 -4.00 9.82 -0.85
N ALA A 105 -4.53 9.61 0.35
CA ALA A 105 -3.88 8.93 1.45
C ALA A 105 -3.35 7.54 1.05
N VAL A 106 -4.16 6.77 0.32
CA VAL A 106 -3.79 5.41 -0.07
C VAL A 106 -2.99 5.39 -1.36
N TYR A 107 -3.46 6.06 -2.41
CA TYR A 107 -2.94 5.88 -3.77
C TYR A 107 -1.83 6.86 -4.16
N ARG A 108 -1.64 7.96 -3.42
CA ARG A 108 -0.51 8.88 -3.61
C ARG A 108 0.53 8.85 -2.49
N VAL A 109 0.21 8.24 -1.34
CA VAL A 109 1.13 8.17 -0.19
C VAL A 109 1.49 6.73 0.17
N LEU A 110 0.58 5.97 0.79
CA LEU A 110 0.92 4.65 1.35
C LEU A 110 1.33 3.62 0.28
N LYS A 111 0.51 3.40 -0.75
CA LYS A 111 0.79 2.39 -1.79
C LYS A 111 2.04 2.71 -2.62
N PRO A 112 2.27 3.95 -3.08
CA PRO A 112 3.53 4.32 -3.72
C PRO A 112 4.78 4.07 -2.85
N HIS A 113 4.66 4.24 -1.53
CA HIS A 113 5.74 3.93 -0.61
C HIS A 113 5.93 2.41 -0.42
N LEU A 114 4.84 1.64 -0.33
CA LEU A 114 4.90 0.17 -0.31
C LEU A 114 5.57 -0.37 -1.58
N LEU A 115 5.19 0.14 -2.75
CA LEU A 115 5.79 -0.24 -4.03
C LEU A 115 7.31 -0.01 -4.03
N ALA A 116 7.76 1.20 -3.69
CA ALA A 116 9.19 1.52 -3.62
C ALA A 116 9.93 0.62 -2.62
N THR A 117 9.30 0.34 -1.48
CA THR A 117 9.88 -0.50 -0.42
C THR A 117 10.02 -1.96 -0.89
N TYR A 118 8.99 -2.50 -1.55
CA TYR A 118 9.02 -3.86 -2.08
C TYR A 118 10.01 -4.01 -3.23
N GLU A 119 10.09 -3.04 -4.13
CA GLU A 119 11.08 -3.02 -5.22
C GLU A 119 12.51 -2.99 -4.67
N ALA A 120 12.77 -2.12 -3.68
CA ALA A 120 14.08 -2.05 -3.02
C ALA A 120 14.44 -3.35 -2.28
N HIS A 121 13.45 -3.99 -1.64
CA HIS A 121 13.65 -5.29 -1.00
C HIS A 121 13.95 -6.37 -2.03
N LEU A 122 13.15 -6.46 -3.11
CA LEU A 122 13.35 -7.46 -4.16
C LEU A 122 14.72 -7.33 -4.82
N ALA A 123 15.20 -6.09 -5.04
CA ALA A 123 16.52 -5.84 -5.61
C ALA A 123 17.68 -6.29 -4.71
N ARG A 124 17.47 -6.37 -3.40
CA ARG A 124 18.46 -6.80 -2.40
C ARG A 124 18.32 -8.27 -1.98
N ALA A 125 17.16 -8.86 -2.18
CA ALA A 125 16.86 -10.22 -1.75
C ALA A 125 17.73 -11.23 -2.49
N ASN A 126 18.24 -12.24 -1.78
CA ASN A 126 19.02 -13.28 -2.43
C ASN A 126 18.08 -14.30 -3.07
N ALA A 127 17.96 -14.28 -4.40
CA ALA A 127 17.05 -15.15 -5.15
C ALA A 127 17.30 -16.66 -4.94
N VAL A 128 18.49 -17.07 -4.47
CA VAL A 128 18.82 -18.47 -4.18
C VAL A 128 18.28 -18.90 -2.80
N TYR A 129 18.41 -18.05 -1.79
CA TYR A 129 18.04 -18.39 -0.40
C TYR A 129 16.65 -17.93 0.01
N GLU A 130 16.11 -16.91 -0.66
CA GLU A 130 14.80 -16.32 -0.37
C GLU A 130 13.75 -16.45 -1.51
N PRO A 131 13.70 -17.56 -2.30
CA PRO A 131 12.67 -17.69 -3.35
C PRO A 131 11.23 -17.45 -2.87
N PRO A 132 10.78 -17.92 -1.69
CA PRO A 132 9.42 -17.65 -1.21
C PRO A 132 9.16 -16.15 -1.02
N THR A 133 10.07 -15.43 -0.37
CA THR A 133 9.97 -13.97 -0.17
C THR A 133 9.93 -13.24 -1.51
N CYS A 134 10.80 -13.61 -2.46
CA CYS A 134 10.87 -12.98 -3.78
C CYS A 134 9.55 -13.14 -4.56
N ARG A 135 8.90 -14.32 -4.47
CA ARG A 135 7.61 -14.57 -5.13
C ARG A 135 6.48 -13.72 -4.54
N ILE A 136 6.44 -13.59 -3.21
CA ILE A 136 5.46 -12.73 -2.52
C ILE A 136 5.68 -11.28 -2.94
N LEU A 137 6.92 -10.79 -2.90
CA LEU A 137 7.28 -9.43 -3.31
C LEU A 137 6.86 -9.14 -4.75
N ALA A 138 7.19 -10.03 -5.70
CA ALA A 138 6.84 -9.84 -7.11
C ALA A 138 5.32 -9.68 -7.30
N ARG A 139 4.52 -10.50 -6.61
CA ARG A 139 3.06 -10.39 -6.65
C ARG A 139 2.56 -9.08 -6.04
N CYS A 140 3.05 -8.72 -4.86
CA CYS A 140 2.69 -7.46 -4.21
C CYS A 140 3.04 -6.24 -5.08
N ILE A 141 4.23 -6.24 -5.72
CA ILE A 141 4.67 -5.16 -6.63
C ILE A 141 3.71 -5.03 -7.82
N GLU A 142 3.34 -6.14 -8.44
CA GLU A 142 2.38 -6.14 -9.55
C GLU A 142 1.04 -5.53 -9.12
N ASP A 143 0.51 -5.98 -7.99
CA ASP A 143 -0.76 -5.50 -7.45
C ASP A 143 -0.68 -4.00 -7.08
N GLU A 144 0.39 -3.54 -6.41
CA GLU A 144 0.53 -2.12 -6.05
C GLU A 144 0.64 -1.20 -7.26
N ARG A 145 1.32 -1.61 -8.33
CA ARG A 145 1.36 -0.83 -9.58
C ARG A 145 -0.03 -0.67 -10.19
N ARG A 146 -0.85 -1.73 -10.21
CA ARG A 146 -2.24 -1.66 -10.67
C ARG A 146 -3.07 -0.75 -9.77
N HIS A 147 -2.98 -0.93 -8.46
CA HIS A 147 -3.73 -0.13 -7.49
C HIS A 147 -3.45 1.37 -7.61
N ILE A 148 -2.17 1.75 -7.73
CA ILE A 148 -1.76 3.16 -7.89
C ILE A 148 -2.31 3.73 -9.19
N THR A 149 -2.20 2.99 -10.29
CA THR A 149 -2.71 3.44 -11.61
C THR A 149 -4.24 3.63 -11.59
N ALA A 150 -4.97 2.69 -11.02
CA ALA A 150 -6.42 2.76 -10.89
C ALA A 150 -6.84 3.90 -9.95
N GLY A 151 -6.17 4.04 -8.81
CA GLY A 151 -6.41 5.12 -7.84
C GLY A 151 -6.16 6.50 -8.41
N GLU A 152 -5.09 6.70 -9.17
CA GLU A 152 -4.81 7.98 -9.84
C GLU A 152 -5.86 8.30 -10.93
N THR A 153 -6.40 7.27 -11.58
CA THR A 153 -7.50 7.45 -12.55
C THR A 153 -8.79 7.90 -11.86
N ILE A 154 -9.16 7.27 -10.75
CA ILE A 154 -10.31 7.70 -9.94
C ILE A 154 -10.08 9.11 -9.38
N LEU A 155 -8.88 9.41 -8.87
CA LEU A 155 -8.57 10.72 -8.31
C LEU A 155 -8.70 11.84 -9.34
N ARG A 156 -8.19 11.64 -10.56
CA ARG A 156 -8.38 12.60 -11.67
C ARG A 156 -9.86 12.82 -12.00
N HIS A 157 -10.69 11.78 -11.90
CA HIS A 157 -12.14 11.90 -12.10
C HIS A 157 -12.86 12.61 -10.94
N LEU A 158 -12.36 12.52 -9.70
CA LEU A 158 -12.89 13.24 -8.55
C LEU A 158 -12.48 14.72 -8.54
N LEU A 159 -11.27 15.03 -9.04
CA LEU A 159 -10.73 16.39 -9.16
C LEU A 159 -11.32 17.17 -10.36
N ARG A 160 -12.65 17.18 -10.48
CA ARG A 160 -13.38 17.83 -11.59
C ARG A 160 -13.28 19.35 -11.62
N SER A 161 -12.77 19.96 -10.55
CA SER A 161 -12.63 21.41 -10.41
C SER A 161 -11.25 21.77 -9.84
N PRO A 162 -10.60 22.82 -10.38
CA PRO A 162 -9.33 23.34 -9.83
C PRO A 162 -9.42 23.74 -8.35
N ALA A 163 -10.61 23.98 -7.81
CA ALA A 163 -10.80 24.31 -6.40
C ALA A 163 -10.50 23.13 -5.45
N LEU A 164 -10.55 21.88 -5.95
CA LEU A 164 -10.32 20.68 -5.15
C LEU A 164 -8.83 20.27 -5.10
N GLU A 165 -8.03 20.78 -6.02
CA GLU A 165 -6.60 20.50 -6.14
C GLU A 165 -5.76 20.93 -4.92
N PRO A 166 -5.94 22.14 -4.33
CA PRO A 166 -5.25 22.51 -3.10
C PRO A 166 -5.53 21.55 -1.94
N ARG A 167 -6.75 21.03 -1.84
CA ARG A 167 -7.17 20.09 -0.79
C ARG A 167 -6.44 18.75 -0.93
N ALA A 168 -6.37 18.21 -2.14
CA ALA A 168 -5.60 17.00 -2.42
C ALA A 168 -4.10 17.18 -2.08
N ARG A 169 -3.49 18.28 -2.53
CA ARG A 169 -2.08 18.58 -2.25
C ARG A 169 -1.78 18.77 -0.77
N ALA A 170 -2.66 19.45 -0.03
CA ALA A 170 -2.48 19.66 1.41
C ALA A 170 -2.56 18.34 2.19
N CYS A 171 -3.53 17.48 1.84
CA CYS A 171 -3.64 16.14 2.40
C CYS A 171 -2.38 15.31 2.12
N GLU A 172 -1.94 15.29 0.86
CA GLU A 172 -0.76 14.57 0.41
C GLU A 172 0.50 15.01 1.16
N ALA A 173 0.75 16.32 1.24
CA ALA A 173 1.91 16.87 1.93
C ALA A 173 1.92 16.54 3.44
N ARG A 174 0.77 16.66 4.11
CA ARG A 174 0.63 16.32 5.53
C ARG A 174 0.96 14.85 5.80
N LEU A 175 0.38 13.94 5.01
CA LEU A 175 0.56 12.51 5.19
C LEU A 175 1.97 12.06 4.81
N TRP A 176 2.56 12.65 3.76
CA TRP A 176 3.97 12.41 3.42
C TRP A 176 4.91 12.83 4.55
N ALA A 177 4.67 13.98 5.20
CA ALA A 177 5.47 14.42 6.33
C ALA A 177 5.41 13.42 7.51
N LEU A 178 4.21 12.92 7.84
CA LEU A 178 4.04 11.91 8.89
C LEU A 178 4.73 10.58 8.55
N LEU A 179 4.58 10.10 7.30
CA LEU A 179 5.24 8.89 6.85
C LEU A 179 6.76 9.02 6.83
N HIS A 180 7.27 10.19 6.45
CA HIS A 180 8.69 10.47 6.48
C HIS A 180 9.22 10.49 7.92
N ALA A 181 8.49 11.11 8.85
CA ALA A 181 8.85 11.15 10.26
C ALA A 181 8.81 9.76 10.93
N SER A 182 8.01 8.82 10.42
CA SER A 182 7.92 7.46 10.96
C SER A 182 9.06 6.52 10.53
N GLY A 183 9.87 6.93 9.55
CA GLY A 183 10.84 6.05 8.89
C GLY A 183 10.22 5.08 7.88
N GLY A 184 8.98 5.36 7.44
CA GLY A 184 8.26 4.52 6.49
C GLY A 184 7.73 3.22 7.10
N VAL A 185 7.27 2.31 6.25
CA VAL A 185 6.71 1.01 6.68
C VAL A 185 7.76 0.07 7.29
N THR A 186 9.05 0.35 7.12
CA THR A 186 10.14 -0.43 7.74
C THR A 186 10.73 0.24 8.99
N GLY A 187 10.39 1.50 9.26
CA GLY A 187 10.82 2.26 10.44
C GLY A 187 12.28 2.75 10.42
N THR A 188 13.08 2.36 9.41
CA THR A 188 14.53 2.60 9.38
C THR A 188 15.07 3.07 8.02
N GLY A 189 14.20 3.19 7.00
CA GLY A 189 14.62 3.43 5.63
C GLY A 189 14.40 4.86 5.14
N PRO A 190 15.11 5.29 4.08
CA PRO A 190 14.73 6.49 3.35
C PRO A 190 13.31 6.30 2.80
N VAL A 191 12.43 7.25 3.09
CA VAL A 191 11.05 7.16 2.62
C VAL A 191 11.00 7.62 1.18
N THR A 192 10.84 6.64 0.29
CA THR A 192 10.78 6.86 -1.15
C THR A 192 9.36 6.67 -1.65
N ARG A 193 8.98 7.43 -2.68
CA ARG A 193 7.77 7.26 -3.45
C ARG A 193 8.09 6.67 -4.81
N ALA A 194 7.51 5.52 -5.15
CA ALA A 194 7.53 5.04 -6.53
C ALA A 194 6.49 5.81 -7.35
N SER A 195 6.83 6.14 -8.59
CA SER A 195 5.81 6.44 -9.59
C SER A 195 5.40 5.11 -10.20
N ALA A 196 4.09 4.82 -10.24
CA ALA A 196 3.64 3.69 -11.03
C ALA A 196 3.73 4.12 -12.50
N GLU A 197 4.68 3.55 -13.24
CA GLU A 197 4.54 3.51 -14.70
C GLU A 197 3.22 2.80 -15.03
N ALA A 198 2.51 3.28 -16.05
CA ALA A 198 1.21 2.75 -16.41
C ALA A 198 1.30 1.24 -16.64
N ALA A 199 0.80 0.46 -15.69
CA ALA A 199 0.76 -0.98 -15.81
C ALA A 199 -0.35 -1.33 -16.81
N THR A 200 0.01 -1.89 -17.96
CA THR A 200 -0.95 -2.54 -18.86
C THR A 200 -1.31 -3.91 -18.28
N ALA A 201 -2.27 -3.96 -17.37
CA ALA A 201 -2.74 -5.21 -16.80
C ALA A 201 -4.18 -5.52 -17.27
N PRO A 202 -4.46 -6.75 -17.76
CA PRO A 202 -5.77 -7.13 -18.29
C PRO A 202 -6.81 -7.49 -17.21
N LEU A 203 -6.50 -7.32 -15.92
CA LEU A 203 -7.38 -7.74 -14.81
C LEU A 203 -8.13 -6.55 -14.21
N SER A 204 -9.45 -6.54 -14.39
CA SER A 204 -10.59 -6.13 -13.53
C SER A 204 -10.53 -4.90 -12.57
N ASP A 205 -9.41 -4.18 -12.45
CA ASP A 205 -9.25 -2.89 -11.77
C ASP A 205 -9.52 -1.74 -12.76
N ASP A 206 -10.46 -1.92 -13.69
CA ASP A 206 -10.73 -0.93 -14.73
C ASP A 206 -11.45 0.28 -14.11
N ALA A 207 -10.66 1.22 -13.63
CA ALA A 207 -11.14 2.47 -13.07
C ALA A 207 -12.04 3.23 -14.07
N ALA A 208 -11.80 3.09 -15.39
CA ALA A 208 -12.65 3.73 -16.39
C ALA A 208 -14.05 3.09 -16.42
N GLU A 209 -14.13 1.77 -16.26
CA GLU A 209 -15.40 1.05 -16.12
C GLU A 209 -16.17 1.48 -14.87
N PHE A 210 -15.48 1.60 -13.72
CA PHE A 210 -16.12 2.07 -12.48
C PHE A 210 -16.65 3.50 -12.61
N ILE A 211 -15.90 4.37 -13.29
CA ILE A 211 -16.34 5.74 -13.62
C ILE A 211 -17.56 5.72 -14.55
N ARG A 212 -17.59 4.83 -15.55
CA ARG A 212 -18.71 4.68 -16.48
C ARG A 212 -19.99 4.28 -15.76
N LEU A 213 -19.90 3.30 -14.84
CA LEU A 213 -21.03 2.86 -14.02
C LEU A 213 -21.55 3.98 -13.13
N GLU A 214 -20.67 4.74 -12.48
CA GLU A 214 -21.05 5.89 -11.65
C GLU A 214 -21.80 6.96 -12.46
N ARG A 215 -21.36 7.27 -13.68
CA ARG A 215 -22.03 8.25 -14.55
C ARG A 215 -23.38 7.78 -15.09
N SER A 216 -23.65 6.48 -15.00
CA SER A 216 -24.88 5.86 -15.49
C SER A 216 -25.94 5.72 -14.39
N THR A 217 -25.59 6.07 -13.14
CA THR A 217 -26.48 6.05 -11.96
C THR A 217 -26.95 7.47 -11.65
#